data_AF-A0A3N4J736-F1
#
_entry.id   AF-A0A3N4J736-F1
#
_cell.length_a   1.000
_cell.length_b   1.000
_cell.length_c   1.000
_cell.angle_alpha   90.00
_cell.angle_beta   90.00
_cell.angle_gamma   90.00
#
_symmetry.space_group_name_H-M   'P 1'
#
loop_
_entity.id
_entity.type
_entity.pdbx_description
1 polymer ?
#
loop_
_entity_poly.entity_id
_entity_poly.type
_entity_poly.pdbx_seq_one_letter_code
_entity_poly.pdbx_strand_id
1 'polypeptide(L)'
;VDRISLTEERYVFVIEAKRPPLPQALKQCLLAMKDMGDNNSDGVGYGFITSGSLWQMMTYDGKSWSLTEQFPSLFPRMRTDRERWIRDYSVLIDCVYAALTGGGLV
;
A
#
# COMPACT_ATOMS: atom_id res chain seq x y z
N VAL A 1 -16.87 -17.21 -31.51
CA VAL A 1 -15.48 -16.91 -31.08
C VAL A 1 -15.60 -16.50 -29.63
N ASP A 2 -15.22 -17.39 -28.73
CA ASP A 2 -15.31 -17.12 -27.29
C ASP A 2 -14.08 -16.33 -26.88
N ARG A 3 -14.30 -15.12 -26.35
CA ARG A 3 -13.25 -14.24 -25.85
C ARG A 3 -13.11 -14.48 -24.35
N ILE A 4 -12.10 -15.25 -23.95
CA ILE A 4 -11.65 -15.28 -22.56
C ILE A 4 -10.77 -14.04 -22.38
N SER A 5 -11.32 -12.97 -21.84
CA SER A 5 -10.49 -11.92 -21.24
C SER A 5 -10.11 -12.40 -19.84
N LEU A 6 -8.82 -12.69 -19.62
CA LEU A 6 -8.26 -12.55 -18.28
C LEU A 6 -8.60 -11.12 -17.85
N THR A 7 -9.33 -10.95 -16.77
CA THR A 7 -9.39 -9.66 -16.09
C THR A 7 -7.96 -9.30 -15.68
N GLU A 8 -7.36 -8.39 -16.45
CA GLU A 8 -6.20 -7.61 -16.07
C GLU A 8 -6.51 -7.01 -14.70
N GLU A 9 -5.84 -7.47 -13.65
CA GLU A 9 -5.61 -6.76 -12.39
C GLU A 9 -4.99 -7.73 -11.38
N ARG A 10 -3.67 -7.96 -11.54
CA ARG A 10 -2.86 -8.67 -10.55
C ARG A 10 -2.36 -7.66 -9.52
N TYR A 11 -3.22 -7.27 -8.59
CA TYR A 11 -2.77 -6.49 -7.44
C TYR A 11 -2.08 -7.42 -6.44
N VAL A 12 -0.76 -7.30 -6.29
CA VAL A 12 -0.05 -7.97 -5.19
C VAL A 12 -0.02 -7.02 -4.01
N PHE A 13 -0.69 -7.44 -2.94
CA PHE A 13 -0.79 -6.71 -1.68
C PHE A 13 0.32 -7.18 -0.74
N VAL A 14 1.35 -6.36 -0.52
CA VAL A 14 2.45 -6.68 0.39
C VAL A 14 2.37 -5.80 1.63
N ILE A 15 2.08 -6.41 2.77
CA ILE A 15 2.18 -5.79 4.09
C ILE A 15 3.35 -6.45 4.83
N GLU A 16 4.39 -5.68 5.12
CA GLU A 16 5.47 -6.11 6.01
C GLU A 16 5.27 -5.45 7.40
N ALA A 17 4.94 -6.26 8.39
CA ALA A 17 4.74 -5.84 9.78
C ALA A 17 5.93 -6.31 10.64
N LYS A 18 6.67 -5.38 11.28
CA LYS A 18 7.78 -5.77 12.16
C LYS A 18 8.03 -4.88 13.37
N ARG A 19 8.61 -5.51 14.41
CA ARG A 19 9.41 -4.84 15.45
C ARG A 19 10.78 -4.47 14.85
N PRO A 20 11.35 -3.29 15.17
CA PRO A 20 12.49 -2.68 14.47
C PRO A 20 13.68 -3.63 14.21
N PRO A 21 14.47 -3.41 13.13
CA PRO A 21 14.66 -2.11 12.45
C PRO A 21 14.00 -1.94 11.05
N LEU A 22 13.44 -0.75 10.80
CA LEU A 22 12.75 -0.31 9.57
C LEU A 22 13.50 -0.55 8.23
N PRO A 23 14.84 -0.38 8.12
CA PRO A 23 15.54 -0.49 6.84
C PRO A 23 15.47 -1.88 6.20
N GLN A 24 15.39 -2.94 7.00
CA GLN A 24 15.26 -4.30 6.48
C GLN A 24 13.86 -4.57 5.94
N ALA A 25 12.81 -4.08 6.61
CA ALA A 25 11.44 -4.19 6.13
C ALA A 25 11.25 -3.43 4.81
N LEU A 26 11.82 -2.22 4.72
CA LEU A 26 11.84 -1.44 3.48
C LEU A 26 12.54 -2.22 2.36
N LYS A 27 13.72 -2.79 2.62
CA LYS A 27 14.45 -3.60 1.64
C LYS A 27 13.62 -4.81 1.17
N GLN A 28 12.99 -5.54 2.08
CA GLN A 28 12.16 -6.70 1.73
C GLN A 28 10.95 -6.30 0.88
N CYS A 29 10.25 -5.23 1.27
CA CYS A 29 9.10 -4.71 0.53
C CYS A 29 9.50 -4.22 -0.87
N LEU A 30 10.62 -3.48 -0.99
CA LEU A 30 11.18 -3.03 -2.27
C LEU A 30 11.54 -4.19 -3.20
N LEU A 31 12.19 -5.24 -2.67
CA LEU A 31 12.56 -6.41 -3.47
C LEU A 31 11.33 -7.15 -3.99
N ALA A 32 10.31 -7.34 -3.15
CA ALA A 32 9.06 -7.97 -3.57
C ALA A 32 8.31 -7.15 -4.63
N MET A 33 8.24 -5.83 -4.45
CA MET A 33 7.62 -4.94 -5.43
C MET A 33 8.39 -4.86 -6.75
N LYS A 34 9.73 -4.91 -6.69
CA LYS A 34 10.57 -4.95 -7.88
C LYS A 34 10.37 -6.25 -8.65
N ASP A 35 10.41 -7.39 -7.97
CA ASP A 35 10.16 -8.69 -8.59
C ASP A 35 8.77 -8.73 -9.26
N MET A 36 7.74 -8.19 -8.58
CA MET A 36 6.42 -8.06 -9.18
C MET A 36 6.41 -7.16 -10.42
N GLY A 37 7.06 -6.00 -10.40
CA GLY A 37 7.12 -5.08 -11.54
C GLY A 37 7.94 -5.62 -12.71
N ASP A 38 9.01 -6.36 -12.44
CA ASP A 38 9.83 -7.00 -13.48
C ASP A 38 9.09 -8.19 -14.13
N ASN A 39 8.21 -8.88 -13.38
CA ASN A 39 7.51 -10.10 -13.82
C ASN A 39 6.04 -9.90 -14.25
N ASN A 40 5.42 -8.75 -14.00
CA ASN A 40 4.07 -8.41 -14.49
C ASN A 40 4.15 -7.25 -15.47
N SER A 41 3.65 -7.45 -16.69
CA SER A 41 3.58 -6.41 -17.71
C SER A 41 2.44 -5.45 -17.43
N ASP A 42 2.77 -4.15 -17.37
CA ASP A 42 1.88 -3.00 -17.21
C ASP A 42 1.00 -3.02 -15.94
N GLY A 43 1.35 -2.17 -14.97
CA GLY A 43 0.56 -1.96 -13.75
C GLY A 43 1.35 -1.21 -12.67
N VAL A 44 0.63 -0.49 -11.81
CA VAL A 44 1.25 0.15 -10.63
C VAL A 44 1.24 -0.84 -9.48
N GLY A 45 2.43 -1.08 -8.93
CA GLY A 45 2.65 -1.83 -7.71
C GLY A 45 2.42 -1.00 -6.46
N TYR A 46 1.81 -1.61 -5.44
CA TYR A 46 1.54 -0.96 -4.14
C TYR A 46 2.06 -1.81 -2.98
N GLY A 47 2.79 -1.19 -2.06
CA GLY A 47 3.31 -1.85 -0.86
C GLY A 47 3.12 -1.01 0.38
N PHE A 48 3.02 -1.68 1.53
CA PHE A 48 2.86 -1.03 2.83
C PHE A 48 3.93 -1.50 3.81
N ILE A 49 4.48 -0.55 4.57
CA ILE A 49 5.39 -0.79 5.68
C ILE A 49 4.70 -0.34 6.96
N THR A 50 4.68 -1.18 7.99
CA THR A 50 4.04 -0.83 9.25
C THR A 50 4.77 -1.31 10.50
N SER A 51 4.78 -0.47 11.54
CA SER A 51 5.15 -0.83 12.92
C SER A 51 3.92 -1.13 13.79
N GLY A 52 2.74 -1.26 13.18
CA GLY A 52 1.44 -1.37 13.84
C GLY A 52 0.72 -0.02 13.86
N SER A 53 1.24 0.95 14.63
CA SER A 53 0.61 2.27 14.78
C SER A 53 1.03 3.29 13.72
N LEU A 54 2.16 3.09 13.05
CA LEU A 54 2.68 3.97 12.01
C LEU A 54 2.82 3.19 10.70
N TRP A 55 2.33 3.78 9.62
CA TRP A 55 2.22 3.17 8.31
C TRP A 55 2.86 4.07 7.26
N GLN A 56 3.32 3.46 6.17
CA GLN A 56 3.83 4.15 5.00
C GLN A 56 3.46 3.35 3.76
N MET A 57 2.95 4.03 2.74
CA MET A 57 2.64 3.42 1.44
C MET A 57 3.76 3.72 0.45
N MET A 58 4.04 2.74 -0.41
CA MET A 58 5.02 2.82 -1.48
C MET A 58 4.37 2.41 -2.79
N THR A 59 4.71 3.09 -3.87
CA THR A 59 4.25 2.77 -5.23
C THR A 59 5.40 2.56 -6.19
N TYR A 60 5.19 1.73 -7.22
CA TYR A 60 6.14 1.52 -8.31
C TYR A 60 5.40 1.36 -9.63
N ASP A 61 5.65 2.25 -10.61
CA ASP A 61 4.99 2.23 -11.93
C ASP A 61 5.82 1.47 -13.01
N GLY A 62 6.84 0.73 -12.58
CA GLY A 62 7.82 0.09 -13.48
C GLY A 62 9.03 0.99 -13.81
N LYS A 63 8.98 2.29 -13.53
CA LYS A 63 10.07 3.25 -13.82
C LYS A 63 10.52 4.03 -12.59
N SER A 64 9.59 4.43 -11.75
CA SER A 64 9.78 5.36 -10.64
C SER A 64 9.11 4.85 -9.37
N TRP A 65 9.77 5.11 -8.24
CA TRP A 65 9.25 4.80 -6.91
C TRP A 65 8.67 6.06 -6.30
N SER A 66 7.55 5.93 -5.59
CA SER A 66 7.03 6.99 -4.72
C SER A 66 6.73 6.44 -3.33
N LEU A 67 6.84 7.30 -2.32
CA LEU A 67 6.49 6.97 -0.95
C LEU A 67 5.63 8.10 -0.38
N THR A 68 4.64 7.75 0.43
CA THR A 68 3.94 8.72 1.27
C THR A 68 4.82 9.12 2.45
N GLU A 69 4.50 10.24 3.08
CA GLU A 69 4.91 10.48 4.47
C GLU A 69 4.41 9.34 5.37
N GLN A 70 5.10 9.12 6.49
CA GLN A 70 4.63 8.19 7.50
C GLN A 70 3.37 8.75 8.17
N PHE A 71 2.35 7.92 8.30
CA PHE A 71 1.07 8.34 8.89
C PHE A 71 0.63 7.39 10.01
N PRO A 72 0.04 7.93 11.09
CA PRO A 72 -0.46 7.09 12.15
C PRO A 72 -1.80 6.46 11.73
N SER A 73 -2.00 5.19 12.09
CA SER A 73 -3.25 4.48 11.83
C SER A 73 -4.02 4.11 13.10
N LEU A 74 -3.42 4.29 14.28
CA LEU A 74 -3.99 3.90 15.58
C LEU A 74 -3.85 4.98 16.65
N PHE A 75 -4.86 5.11 17.51
CA PHE A 75 -4.80 5.92 18.74
C PHE A 75 -5.72 5.37 19.85
N PRO A 76 -5.43 5.60 21.15
CA PRO A 76 -6.10 4.94 22.29
C PRO A 76 -7.62 5.15 22.45
N ARG A 77 -8.29 5.95 21.61
CA ARG A 77 -9.74 6.22 21.67
C ARG A 77 -10.44 6.13 20.32
N MET A 78 -9.82 5.50 19.32
CA MET A 78 -10.37 5.41 17.97
C MET A 78 -11.82 4.93 17.91
N ARG A 79 -12.18 3.96 18.75
CA ARG A 79 -13.54 3.39 18.81
C ARG A 79 -14.60 4.41 19.23
N THR A 80 -14.24 5.37 20.08
CA THR A 80 -15.18 6.31 20.69
C THR A 80 -15.05 7.73 20.13
N ASP A 81 -13.95 8.04 19.46
CA ASP A 81 -13.61 9.36 18.91
C ASP A 81 -13.59 9.27 17.38
N ARG A 82 -14.77 9.01 16.80
CA ARG A 82 -14.93 8.74 15.36
C ARG A 82 -14.53 9.93 14.50
N GLU A 83 -14.85 11.14 14.91
CA GLU A 83 -14.55 12.35 14.13
C GLU A 83 -13.05 12.56 13.99
N ARG A 84 -12.29 12.39 15.09
CA ARG A 84 -10.83 12.43 15.04
C ARG A 84 -10.26 11.29 14.20
N TRP A 85 -10.85 10.10 14.27
CA TRP A 85 -10.41 8.99 13.42
C TRP A 85 -10.53 9.31 11.93
N ILE A 86 -11.70 9.79 11.50
CA ILE A 86 -11.94 10.18 10.11
C ILE A 86 -10.98 11.30 9.69
N ARG A 87 -10.78 12.32 10.54
CA ARG A 87 -9.96 13.47 10.16
C ARG A 87 -8.46 13.17 10.11
N ASP A 88 -7.95 12.42 11.10
CA ASP A 88 -6.51 12.37 11.37
C ASP A 88 -5.91 10.96 11.13
N TYR A 89 -6.72 9.90 10.98
CA TYR A 89 -6.24 8.51 10.95
C TYR A 89 -6.87 7.63 9.85
N SER A 90 -7.79 8.16 9.03
CA SER A 90 -8.44 7.37 7.96
C SER A 90 -7.61 7.25 6.69
N VAL A 91 -6.48 7.94 6.59
CA VAL A 91 -5.61 7.94 5.40
C VAL A 91 -5.19 6.52 4.98
N LEU A 92 -5.11 5.57 5.92
CA LEU A 92 -4.87 4.16 5.59
C LEU A 92 -5.96 3.59 4.67
N ILE A 93 -7.21 3.96 4.90
CA ILE A 93 -8.35 3.54 4.08
C ILE A 93 -8.23 4.15 2.68
N ASP A 94 -7.85 5.42 2.57
CA ASP A 94 -7.67 6.10 1.29
C ASP A 94 -6.53 5.46 0.49
N CYS A 95 -5.41 5.14 1.15
CA CYS A 95 -4.29 4.44 0.55
C CYS A 95 -4.66 3.02 0.07
N VAL A 96 -5.40 2.25 0.87
CA VAL A 96 -5.86 0.91 0.50
C VAL A 96 -6.86 1.00 -0.65
N TYR A 97 -7.77 1.96 -0.61
CA TYR A 97 -8.74 2.20 -1.68
C TYR A 97 -8.03 2.57 -2.99
N ALA A 98 -7.05 3.47 -2.95
CA ALA A 98 -6.23 3.82 -4.11
C ALA A 98 -5.47 2.61 -4.67
N ALA A 99 -4.90 1.76 -3.80
CA ALA A 99 -4.21 0.55 -4.24
C ALA A 99 -5.14 -0.46 -4.94
N LEU A 100 -6.36 -0.63 -4.42
CA LEU A 100 -7.36 -1.55 -4.97
C LEU A 100 -8.03 -1.07 -6.25
N THR A 101 -7.96 0.24 -6.53
CA THR A 101 -8.55 0.87 -7.71
C THR A 101 -7.52 1.24 -8.77
N GLY A 102 -6.27 0.76 -8.63
CA GLY A 102 -5.19 1.05 -9.57
C GLY A 102 -4.79 2.52 -9.64
N GLY A 103 -4.99 3.28 -8.54
CA GLY A 103 -4.70 4.70 -8.47
C GLY A 103 -5.81 5.60 -9.02
N GLY A 104 -6.97 5.02 -9.36
CA GLY A 104 -8.18 5.77 -9.69
C GLY A 104 -8.77 6.42 -8.43
N LEU A 105 -8.35 7.66 -8.14
CA LEU A 105 -9.11 8.53 -7.23
C LEU A 105 -10.50 8.77 -7.84
N VAL A 106 -11.55 8.41 -7.09
CA VAL A 106 -12.95 8.82 -7.35
C VAL A 106 -13.19 10.18 -6.69
#